data_AF-M5ERK9-F1
#
_entry.id   AF-M5ERK9-F1
#
_cell.length_a   1.000
_cell.length_b   1.000
_cell.length_c   1.000
_cell.angle_alpha   90.00
_cell.angle_beta   90.00
_cell.angle_gamma   90.00
#
_symmetry.space_group_name_H-M   'P 1'
#
loop_
_entity.id
_entity.type
_entity.pdbx_description
1 polymer ?
#
loop_
_entity_poly.entity_id
_entity_poly.type
_entity_poly.pdbx_seq_one_letter_code
_entity_poly.pdbx_strand_id
1 'polypeptide(L)' 'MINLGRTVALPTKATMSAAEIQTTLNADRRLIEKWRVRYGFPRPSRRQGKTTLTPTAEIAAFLNERGCKISWC' A
#
# COMPACT_ATOMS: atom_id res chain seq x y z
N MET A 1 -5.42 -3.89 -14.96
CA MET A 1 -6.02 -2.76 -14.24
C MET A 1 -6.14 -3.14 -12.77
N ILE A 2 -5.63 -2.31 -11.84
CA ILE A 2 -5.90 -2.47 -10.41
C ILE A 2 -7.30 -1.90 -10.20
N ASN A 3 -8.29 -2.74 -9.90
CA ASN A 3 -9.69 -2.32 -9.78
C ASN A 3 -9.95 -1.79 -8.36
N LEU A 4 -9.22 -0.74 -7.97
CA LEU A 4 -9.52 0.01 -6.75
C LEU A 4 -10.58 1.05 -7.13
N GLY A 5 -11.81 0.83 -6.67
CA GLY A 5 -12.96 1.67 -6.97
C GLY A 5 -12.77 3.10 -6.47
N ARG A 6 -12.22 3.97 -7.32
CA ARG A 6 -12.25 5.44 -7.32
C ARG A 6 -11.63 6.20 -6.14
N THR A 7 -11.64 5.71 -4.90
CA THR A 7 -11.01 6.38 -3.74
C THR A 7 -10.48 5.37 -2.72
N VAL A 8 -9.22 5.50 -2.31
CA VAL A 8 -8.60 4.69 -1.24
C VAL A 8 -8.45 5.55 0.02
N ALA A 9 -8.98 5.06 1.14
CA ALA A 9 -8.81 5.69 2.44
C ALA A 9 -7.48 5.24 3.08
N LEU A 10 -6.45 6.08 3.04
CA LEU A 10 -5.17 5.81 3.70
C LEU A 10 -5.14 6.45 5.09
N PRO A 11 -4.63 5.74 6.12
CA PRO A 11 -4.47 6.31 7.44
C PRO A 11 -3.38 7.39 7.45
N THR A 12 -3.55 8.42 8.28
CA THR A 12 -2.58 9.53 8.48
C THR A 12 -1.22 9.14 9.08
N LYS A 13 -1.03 7.87 9.48
CA LYS A 13 0.24 7.37 10.03
C LYS A 13 1.36 7.32 8.99
N ALA A 14 2.61 7.48 9.45
CA ALA A 14 3.79 7.51 8.58
C ALA A 14 4.10 6.17 7.89
N THR A 15 3.75 5.04 8.51
CA THR A 15 4.04 3.70 8.00
C THR A 15 2.90 2.72 8.22
N MET A 16 2.74 1.75 7.31
CA MET A 16 1.78 0.66 7.40
C MET A 16 2.48 -0.70 7.44
N SER A 17 1.99 -1.59 8.29
CA SER A 17 2.34 -3.01 8.29
C SER A 17 1.68 -3.75 7.13
N ALA A 18 2.18 -4.94 6.80
CA ALA A 18 1.61 -5.77 5.74
C ALA A 18 0.12 -6.11 5.98
N ALA A 19 -0.32 -6.26 7.24
CA ALA A 19 -1.72 -6.53 7.56
C ALA A 19 -2.60 -5.32 7.25
N GLU A 20 -2.18 -4.13 7.66
CA GLU A 20 -2.92 -2.89 7.43
C GLU A 20 -3.02 -2.57 5.93
N ILE A 21 -1.97 -2.82 5.15
CA ILE A 21 -2.00 -2.63 3.69
C ILE A 21 -3.03 -3.55 3.05
N GLN A 22 -3.07 -4.84 3.46
CA GLN A 22 -4.03 -5.80 2.93
C GLN A 22 -5.47 -5.39 3.22
N THR A 23 -5.75 -4.96 4.45
CA THR A 23 -7.06 -4.45 4.85
C THR A 23 -7.43 -3.17 4.11
N THR A 24 -6.54 -2.17 4.06
CA THR A 24 -6.81 -0.88 3.45
C THR A 24 -6.99 -0.96 1.93
N LEU A 25 -6.20 -1.78 1.26
CA LEU A 25 -6.27 -1.94 -0.20
C LEU A 25 -7.22 -3.06 -0.63
N ASN A 26 -7.87 -3.74 0.33
CA ASN A 26 -8.67 -4.94 0.11
C ASN A 26 -7.97 -5.93 -0.85
N ALA A 27 -6.69 -6.16 -0.60
CA ALA A 27 -5.78 -6.90 -1.48
C ALA A 27 -5.07 -7.99 -0.69
N ASP A 28 -5.08 -9.23 -1.18
CA ASP A 28 -4.36 -10.31 -0.53
C ASP A 28 -2.83 -10.21 -0.74
N ARG A 29 -2.08 -11.00 0.03
CA ARG A 29 -0.62 -11.05 -0.06
C ARG A 29 -0.10 -11.38 -1.46
N ARG A 30 -0.77 -12.26 -2.21
CA ARG A 30 -0.32 -12.67 -3.57
C ARG A 30 -0.52 -11.52 -4.56
N LEU A 31 -1.60 -10.77 -4.42
CA LEU A 31 -1.92 -9.62 -5.24
C LEU A 31 -0.94 -8.47 -4.98
N ILE A 32 -0.64 -8.18 -3.72
CA ILE A 32 0.39 -7.20 -3.34
C ILE A 32 1.75 -7.62 -3.88
N GLU A 33 2.12 -8.89 -3.79
CA GLU A 33 3.38 -9.39 -4.33
C GLU A 33 3.42 -9.26 -5.86
N LYS A 34 2.31 -9.55 -6.55
CA LYS A 34 2.18 -9.30 -7.99
C LYS A 34 2.36 -7.82 -8.32
N TRP A 35 1.85 -6.91 -7.49
CA TRP A 35 2.05 -5.48 -7.68
C TRP A 35 3.50 -5.07 -7.45
N ARG A 36 4.20 -5.68 -6.50
CA ARG A 36 5.64 -5.45 -6.29
C ARG A 36 6.45 -5.86 -7.51
N VAL A 37 6.24 -7.09 -7.98
CA VAL A 37 7.03 -7.66 -9.09
C VAL A 37 6.70 -6.97 -10.42
N ARG A 38 5.44 -6.68 -10.68
CA ARG A 38 4.97 -6.25 -12.01
C ARG A 38 4.76 -4.75 -12.15
N TYR A 39 4.55 -4.04 -11.04
CA TYR A 39 4.13 -2.64 -11.04
C TYR A 39 4.98 -1.74 -10.15
N GLY A 40 5.97 -2.29 -9.42
CA GLY A 40 6.85 -1.50 -8.55
C GLY A 40 6.19 -1.07 -7.24
N PHE A 41 5.23 -1.84 -6.71
CA PHE A 41 4.63 -1.51 -5.41
C PHE A 41 5.71 -1.39 -4.31
N PRO A 42 5.57 -0.43 -3.38
CA PRO A 42 6.54 -0.17 -2.33
C PRO A 42 6.93 -1.41 -1.52
N ARG A 43 8.24 -1.54 -1.27
CA ARG A 43 8.78 -2.62 -0.44
C ARG A 43 8.84 -2.16 1.01
N PRO A 44 8.51 -3.03 1.96
CA PRO A 44 8.62 -2.67 3.35
C PRO A 44 10.10 -2.51 3.74
N SER A 45 10.38 -1.47 4.51
CA SER A 45 11.64 -1.34 5.23
C SER A 45 11.65 -2.35 6.41
N ARG A 46 12.76 -3.05 6.60
CA ARG A 46 12.97 -3.87 7.79
C ARG A 46 13.30 -2.94 8.95
N ARG A 47 12.33 -2.68 9.84
CA ARG A 47 12.66 -2.19 11.17
C ARG A 47 13.21 -3.35 12.01
N GLN A 48 14.25 -3.08 12.78
CA GLN A 48 14.86 -4.00 13.73
C GLN A 48 13.74 -4.58 14.64
N GLY A 49 13.59 -5.90 14.70
CA GLY A 49 12.68 -6.55 15.66
C GLY A 49 11.40 -7.23 15.15
N LYS A 50 11.28 -7.57 13.85
CA LYS A 50 10.27 -8.47 13.22
C LYS A 50 9.13 -7.80 12.44
N THR A 51 8.87 -6.50 12.59
CA THR A 51 7.78 -5.85 11.85
C THR A 51 8.30 -5.14 10.59
N THR A 52 7.84 -5.60 9.44
CA THR A 52 8.06 -4.96 8.14
C THR A 52 7.07 -3.81 7.98
N LEU A 53 7.60 -2.60 7.77
CA LEU A 53 6.80 -1.38 7.66
C LEU A 53 7.07 -0.71 6.33
N THR A 54 6.00 -0.40 5.60
CA THR A 54 6.04 0.33 4.33
C THR A 54 5.63 1.78 4.57
N PRO A 55 6.36 2.77 4.07
CA PRO A 55 5.95 4.17 4.19
C PRO A 55 4.59 4.42 3.53
N THR A 56 3.65 5.01 4.26
CA THR A 56 2.30 5.30 3.75
C THR A 56 2.37 6.26 2.55
N ALA A 57 3.31 7.21 2.57
CA ALA A 57 3.55 8.14 1.48
C ALA A 57 3.95 7.45 0.17
N GLU A 58 4.74 6.37 0.22
CA GLU A 58 5.10 5.61 -0.98
C GLU A 58 3.90 4.82 -1.53
N ILE A 59 3.04 4.30 -0.64
CA ILE A 59 1.80 3.63 -1.04
C ILE A 59 0.86 4.65 -1.71
N ALA A 60 0.73 5.83 -1.12
CA ALA A 60 -0.03 6.93 -1.67
C ALA A 60 0.49 7.32 -3.07
N ALA A 61 1.80 7.51 -3.23
CA ALA A 61 2.40 7.84 -4.52
C ALA A 61 2.08 6.76 -5.59
N PHE A 62 2.29 5.48 -5.26
CA PHE A 62 1.96 4.37 -6.16
C PHE A 62 0.49 4.36 -6.59
N LEU A 63 -0.43 4.60 -5.66
CA LEU A 63 -1.87 4.62 -5.96
C LEU A 63 -2.24 5.83 -6.82
N ASN A 64 -1.65 7.00 -6.55
CA ASN A 64 -1.87 8.23 -7.30
C ASN A 64 -1.40 8.09 -8.76
N GLU A 65 -0.22 7.51 -8.99
CA GLU A 65 0.30 7.21 -10.34
C GLU A 65 -0.61 6.27 -11.14
N ARG A 66 -1.44 5.47 -10.46
CA ARG A 66 -2.41 4.55 -11.07
C ARG A 66 -3.81 5.14 -11.17
N GLY A 67 -3.98 6.42 -10.86
CA GLY A 67 -5.25 7.15 -10.97
C GLY A 67 -6.24 6.91 -9.83
N CYS A 68 -5.79 6.37 -8.70
CA CYS A 68 -6.63 6.23 -7.51
C CYS A 68 -6.69 7.58 -6.77
N LYS A 69 -7.89 8.07 -6.42
CA LYS A 69 -8.00 9.21 -5.49
C LYS A 69 -7.67 8.74 -4.08
N ILE A 70 -7.02 9.57 -3.29
CA ILE A 70 -6.62 9.24 -1.92
C ILE A 70 -7.40 10.13 -0.97
N SER A 71 -8.06 9.51 0.01
CA SER A 71 -8.67 10.18 1.14
C SER A 71 -7.87 9.85 2.38
N TRP A 72 -7.59 10.83 3.23
CA TRP A 72 -6.87 10.61 4.48
C TRP A 72 -7.87 10.36 5.61
N CYS A 73 -7.61 9.36 6.47
CA CYS A 73 -8.41 9.04 7.65
C CYS A 73 -7.59 8.95 8.94
#